data_AF-A0A544QTN6-F1
#
_entry.id   AF-A0A544QTN6-F1
#
_cell.length_a   1.000
_cell.length_b   1.000
_cell.length_c   1.000
_cell.angle_alpha   90.00
_cell.angle_beta   90.00
_cell.angle_gamma   90.00
#
_symmetry.space_group_name_H-M   'P 1'
#
loop_
_entity.id
_entity.type
_entity.pdbx_description
1 polymer ?
#
loop_
_entity_poly.entity_id
_entity_poly.type
_entity_poly.pdbx_seq_one_letter_code
_entity_poly.pdbx_strand_id
1 'polypeptide(L)'
;MDKYSKVYLNRHEFGTVSGLKFLELHYADLTEFYHPADVLIIASYENHVGSVTKAFECTLRDVCSISLDSLYEDAEIDLHRSLGVWLSKEIKNEKFGFKRIACVDINEDEEIVTPEILESRIKNVFAMFNLAYGIGIDIESAAMPVIGSCLKNVSNDEILRILVEQSRNAMEKTYSLEGIYIVDNDREKVMDFDCKMNELLNRSDIDQKNVFSDESCDEILCDIWSKIKSYTGKSSRQKYRKTGRDDVIEELEMRVESRELRQFELCVLARKLLEYIIYDVAGEKAGGRNLFQKIEYLRKADIASQRITSYMHVVRTFGNAGVHADDELSEISVDENHIDRHILVECIQRIVDYWVEEKYIDRKQTKWIIDNN
;
A
#
# COMPACT_ATOMS: atom_id res chain seq x y z
N MET A 1 17.40 16.26 -9.08
CA MET A 1 17.21 15.10 -8.19
C MET A 1 15.89 14.49 -8.58
N ASP A 2 15.93 13.29 -9.16
CA ASP A 2 14.75 12.63 -9.71
C ASP A 2 13.70 12.44 -8.63
N LYS A 3 12.49 12.92 -8.90
CA LYS A 3 11.34 12.81 -8.00
C LYS A 3 10.91 11.35 -7.77
N TYR A 4 11.50 10.41 -8.52
CA TYR A 4 11.16 9.00 -8.62
C TYR A 4 12.26 8.05 -8.12
N SER A 5 13.35 8.54 -7.51
CA SER A 5 14.37 7.66 -6.90
C SER A 5 13.92 6.97 -5.60
N LYS A 6 12.60 6.93 -5.33
CA LYS A 6 12.00 6.39 -4.11
C LYS A 6 11.47 5.00 -4.43
N VAL A 7 12.31 4.00 -4.16
CA VAL A 7 12.09 2.64 -4.62
C VAL A 7 11.07 2.01 -3.67
N TYR A 8 9.81 1.99 -4.10
CA TYR A 8 8.83 1.02 -3.62
C TYR A 8 9.44 -0.37 -3.88
N LEU A 9 9.53 -1.21 -2.84
CA LEU A 9 10.29 -2.45 -2.93
C LEU A 9 9.47 -3.68 -2.71
N ASN A 10 8.41 -3.67 -1.91
CA ASN A 10 7.52 -4.82 -1.78
C ASN A 10 6.15 -4.40 -1.27
N ARG A 11 5.12 -5.19 -1.56
CA ARG A 11 3.77 -5.03 -1.02
C ARG A 11 3.13 -6.39 -0.83
N HIS A 12 2.49 -6.55 0.30
CA HIS A 12 1.60 -7.65 0.61
C HIS A 12 0.21 -7.10 0.80
N GLU A 13 -0.71 -7.46 -0.08
CA GLU A 13 -2.13 -7.21 0.12
C GLU A 13 -2.81 -8.48 0.58
N PHE A 14 -3.80 -8.37 1.46
CA PHE A 14 -4.58 -9.51 1.94
C PHE A 14 -6.00 -9.07 2.30
N GLY A 15 -6.95 -10.01 2.19
CA GLY A 15 -8.34 -9.77 2.55
C GLY A 15 -8.60 -9.99 4.04
N THR A 16 -9.34 -9.08 4.66
CA THR A 16 -9.86 -9.24 6.03
C THR A 16 -11.38 -9.08 6.05
N VAL A 17 -12.01 -9.32 7.21
CA VAL A 17 -13.45 -9.03 7.40
C VAL A 17 -13.83 -7.57 7.18
N SER A 18 -12.85 -6.66 7.27
CA SER A 18 -13.05 -5.22 7.13
C SER A 18 -12.67 -4.66 5.76
N GLY A 19 -12.18 -5.52 4.84
CA GLY A 19 -11.80 -5.13 3.48
C GLY A 19 -10.41 -5.59 3.10
N LEU A 20 -9.93 -5.10 1.95
CA LEU A 20 -8.57 -5.32 1.48
C LEU A 20 -7.61 -4.47 2.32
N LYS A 21 -6.52 -5.08 2.77
CA LYS A 21 -5.51 -4.46 3.62
C LYS A 21 -4.14 -4.58 2.94
N PHE A 22 -3.19 -3.74 3.32
CA PHE A 22 -1.84 -3.79 2.74
C PHE A 22 -0.71 -3.54 3.73
N LEU A 23 0.42 -4.20 3.47
CA LEU A 23 1.71 -3.94 4.09
C LEU A 23 2.71 -3.63 2.98
N GLU A 24 3.37 -2.48 3.03
CA GLU A 24 4.34 -2.08 2.01
C GLU A 24 5.73 -1.87 2.60
N LEU A 25 6.74 -2.26 1.84
CA LEU A 25 8.15 -2.06 2.14
C LEU A 25 8.74 -1.04 1.18
N HIS A 26 9.36 0.00 1.72
CA HIS A 26 9.92 1.13 0.97
C HIS A 26 11.37 1.40 1.32
N TYR A 27 12.19 1.64 0.29
CA TYR A 27 13.48 2.29 0.45
C TYR A 27 13.30 3.80 0.30
N ALA A 28 13.29 4.50 1.43
CA ALA A 28 13.12 5.95 1.49
C ALA A 28 13.66 6.54 2.80
N ASP A 29 13.90 7.84 2.79
CA ASP A 29 14.01 8.60 4.03
C ASP A 29 12.61 8.82 4.61
N LEU A 30 12.38 8.37 5.85
CA LEU A 30 11.10 8.51 6.54
C LEU A 30 10.69 10.00 6.70
N THR A 31 11.66 10.92 6.77
CA THR A 31 11.43 12.36 6.87
C THR A 31 10.94 12.97 5.56
N GLU A 32 11.22 12.30 4.44
CA GLU A 32 10.79 12.68 3.09
C GLU A 32 9.75 11.70 2.53
N PHE A 33 9.18 10.84 3.38
CA PHE A 33 8.22 9.84 2.95
C PHE A 33 6.95 10.53 2.45
N TYR A 34 6.58 10.22 1.21
CA TYR A 34 5.61 10.99 0.44
C TYR A 34 4.18 10.49 0.62
N HIS A 35 4.01 9.26 1.10
CA HIS A 35 2.70 8.70 1.40
C HIS A 35 2.17 9.30 2.71
N PRO A 36 0.99 9.95 2.68
CA PRO A 36 0.36 10.40 3.90
C PRO A 36 -0.02 9.21 4.79
N ALA A 37 0.34 9.27 6.07
CA ALA A 37 -0.03 8.29 7.08
C ALA A 37 -0.85 8.96 8.19
N ASP A 38 -1.79 8.29 8.84
CA ASP A 38 -2.43 8.91 10.01
C ASP A 38 -1.47 8.95 11.21
N VAL A 39 -0.70 7.86 11.38
CA VAL A 39 0.22 7.69 12.50
C VAL A 39 1.61 7.34 12.00
N LEU A 40 2.62 8.02 12.53
CA LEU A 40 3.99 7.58 12.46
C LEU A 40 4.34 6.79 13.73
N ILE A 41 4.78 5.55 13.59
CA ILE A 41 5.26 4.73 14.70
C ILE A 41 6.77 4.90 14.81
N ILE A 42 7.26 5.20 16.01
CA ILE A 42 8.68 5.28 16.33
C ILE A 42 8.99 4.40 17.54
N ALA A 43 10.23 3.94 17.64
CA ALA A 43 10.73 3.21 18.79
C ALA A 43 11.77 4.04 19.56
N SER A 44 11.49 4.33 20.81
CA SER A 44 12.46 4.93 21.72
C SER A 44 13.44 3.86 22.18
N TYR A 45 14.74 4.18 22.08
CA TYR A 45 15.82 3.36 22.59
C TYR A 45 16.72 4.23 23.47
N GLU A 46 16.68 4.05 24.78
CA GLU A 46 17.48 4.86 25.71
C GLU A 46 19.00 4.75 25.37
N ASN A 47 19.56 3.54 25.23
CA ASN A 47 21.01 3.30 25.02
C ASN A 47 21.51 3.17 23.56
N HIS A 48 20.65 3.09 22.54
CA HIS A 48 21.11 2.77 21.18
C HIS A 48 21.47 4.02 20.34
N VAL A 49 22.71 4.51 20.47
CA VAL A 49 23.26 5.58 19.63
C VAL A 49 23.44 5.07 18.19
N GLY A 50 22.67 5.60 17.23
CA GLY A 50 22.81 5.30 15.81
C GLY A 50 21.63 4.59 15.13
N SER A 51 20.49 4.42 15.79
CA SER A 51 19.29 3.89 15.12
C SER A 51 18.68 4.91 14.15
N VAL A 52 17.98 4.42 13.11
CA VAL A 52 17.17 5.25 12.20
C VAL A 52 16.18 6.09 13.01
N THR A 53 15.67 5.56 14.11
CA THR A 53 14.79 6.30 15.01
C THR A 53 15.48 7.51 15.63
N LYS A 54 16.68 7.39 16.23
CA LYS A 54 17.38 8.57 16.79
C LYS A 54 17.72 9.62 15.75
N ALA A 55 18.12 9.21 14.54
CA ALA A 55 18.32 10.16 13.44
C ALA A 55 17.02 10.91 13.11
N PHE A 56 15.88 10.20 13.13
CA PHE A 56 14.57 10.76 12.92
C PHE A 56 14.14 11.70 14.07
N GLU A 57 14.41 11.36 15.34
CA GLU A 57 14.15 12.23 16.49
C GLU A 57 14.90 13.56 16.37
N CYS A 58 16.17 13.52 15.93
CA CYS A 58 16.94 14.72 15.63
C CYS A 58 16.27 15.55 14.53
N THR A 59 15.82 14.92 13.45
CA THR A 59 15.12 15.64 12.37
C THR A 59 13.79 16.24 12.85
N LEU A 60 13.00 15.53 13.66
CA LEU A 60 11.77 16.06 14.27
C LEU A 60 12.06 17.33 15.09
N ARG A 61 13.12 17.30 15.89
CA ARG A 61 13.52 18.42 16.73
C ARG A 61 14.04 19.60 15.91
N ASP A 62 15.02 19.34 15.06
CA ASP A 62 15.83 20.37 14.42
C ASP A 62 15.14 21.01 13.22
N VAL A 63 14.38 20.22 12.44
CA VAL A 63 13.70 20.70 11.22
C VAL A 63 12.25 21.09 11.50
N CYS A 64 11.60 20.38 12.44
CA CYS A 64 10.15 20.47 12.64
C CYS A 64 9.78 21.25 13.89
N SER A 65 10.75 21.51 14.78
CA SER A 65 10.51 22.07 16.11
C SER A 65 9.49 21.23 16.90
N ILE A 66 9.44 19.91 16.66
CA ILE A 66 8.63 18.96 17.39
C ILE A 66 9.51 18.29 18.44
N SER A 67 9.16 18.45 19.72
CA SER A 67 9.83 17.74 20.81
C SER A 67 9.03 16.51 21.21
N LEU A 68 9.64 15.32 21.15
CA LEU A 68 9.00 14.09 21.61
C LEU A 68 8.65 14.15 23.09
N ASP A 69 9.48 14.78 23.93
CA ASP A 69 9.19 14.98 25.35
C ASP A 69 7.89 15.77 25.54
N SER A 70 7.70 16.83 24.75
CA SER A 70 6.47 17.64 24.81
C SER A 70 5.23 16.89 24.33
N LEU A 71 5.40 15.99 23.34
CA LEU A 71 4.30 15.16 22.84
C LEU A 71 3.94 14.04 23.81
N TYR A 72 4.93 13.52 24.53
CA TYR A 72 4.72 12.53 25.57
C TYR A 72 4.01 13.13 26.79
N GLU A 73 4.44 14.31 27.26
CA GLU A 73 3.82 15.02 28.39
C GLU A 73 2.34 15.37 28.14
N ASP A 74 1.95 15.59 26.88
CA ASP A 74 0.59 15.89 26.46
C ASP A 74 -0.01 14.81 25.53
N ALA A 75 0.32 13.54 25.79
CA ALA A 75 -0.19 12.42 25.01
C ALA A 75 -1.73 12.30 25.06
N GLU A 76 -2.34 11.91 23.95
CA GLU A 76 -3.78 11.62 23.86
C GLU A 76 -4.11 10.28 24.52
N ILE A 77 -3.24 9.29 24.33
CA ILE A 77 -3.29 7.99 24.99
C ILE A 77 -1.91 7.71 25.57
N ASP A 78 -1.83 7.59 26.90
CA ASP A 78 -0.62 7.18 27.60
C ASP A 78 -0.83 5.81 28.25
N LEU A 79 -0.12 4.81 27.71
CA LEU A 79 -0.05 3.46 28.24
C LEU A 79 1.40 3.09 28.58
N HIS A 80 2.31 4.07 28.71
CA HIS A 80 3.73 3.86 28.91
C HIS A 80 4.00 2.96 30.11
N ARG A 81 3.34 3.23 31.25
CA ARG A 81 3.54 2.45 32.48
C ARG A 81 3.07 1.01 32.38
N SER A 82 2.05 0.73 31.58
CA SER A 82 1.44 -0.60 31.47
C SER A 82 2.00 -1.43 30.31
N LEU A 83 2.29 -0.78 29.18
CA LEU A 83 2.57 -1.43 27.91
C LEU A 83 3.81 -0.86 27.20
N GLY A 84 4.39 0.23 27.71
CA GLY A 84 5.53 0.92 27.10
C GLY A 84 5.17 1.58 25.77
N VAL A 85 3.93 2.09 25.64
CA VAL A 85 3.48 2.77 24.41
C VAL A 85 2.65 4.01 24.72
N TRP A 86 2.71 5.00 23.83
CA TRP A 86 1.87 6.19 23.90
C TRP A 86 1.54 6.73 22.50
N LEU A 87 0.45 7.48 22.39
CA LEU A 87 -0.03 8.12 21.17
C LEU A 87 -0.19 9.62 21.39
N SER A 88 0.40 10.43 20.51
CA SER A 88 0.29 11.87 20.55
C SER A 88 -1.12 12.36 20.20
N LYS A 89 -1.40 13.60 20.61
CA LYS A 89 -2.47 14.40 19.99
C LYS A 89 -2.21 14.63 18.50
N GLU A 90 -3.23 15.10 17.79
CA GLU A 90 -3.10 15.44 16.38
C GLU A 90 -2.14 16.63 16.21
N ILE A 91 -1.10 16.40 15.43
CA ILE A 91 -0.06 17.36 15.09
C ILE A 91 -0.54 18.12 13.85
N LYS A 92 -0.88 19.39 14.03
CA LYS A 92 -1.27 20.27 12.92
C LYS A 92 -0.02 20.81 12.23
N ASN A 93 0.59 19.99 11.38
CA ASN A 93 1.78 20.39 10.61
C ASN A 93 1.68 19.92 9.16
N GLU A 94 1.73 20.86 8.21
CA GLU A 94 1.66 20.59 6.77
C GLU A 94 2.99 20.10 6.18
N LYS A 95 4.10 20.14 6.94
CA LYS A 95 5.43 19.78 6.44
C LYS A 95 5.64 18.28 6.26
N PHE A 96 4.86 17.44 6.94
CA PHE A 96 5.01 15.98 6.90
C PHE A 96 3.70 15.30 6.54
N GLY A 97 3.80 14.09 5.99
CA GLY A 97 2.65 13.28 5.61
C GLY A 97 1.86 12.69 6.78
N PHE A 98 2.27 12.90 8.05
CA PHE A 98 1.63 12.27 9.20
C PHE A 98 0.90 13.23 10.15
N LYS A 99 -0.17 12.72 10.78
CA LYS A 99 -1.02 13.51 11.70
C LYS A 99 -0.73 13.25 13.17
N ARG A 100 -0.14 12.11 13.53
CA ARG A 100 0.15 11.70 14.91
C ARG A 100 1.44 10.92 14.99
N ILE A 101 1.99 10.81 16.19
CA ILE A 101 3.12 9.95 16.53
C ILE A 101 2.68 8.93 17.56
N ALA A 102 2.93 7.66 17.29
CA ALA A 102 2.89 6.58 18.26
C ALA A 102 4.33 6.22 18.62
N CYS A 103 4.64 6.15 19.91
CA CYS A 103 5.95 5.70 20.37
C CYS A 103 5.81 4.36 21.09
N VAL A 104 6.82 3.52 20.92
CA VAL A 104 7.04 2.33 21.73
C VAL A 104 8.40 2.40 22.39
N ASP A 105 8.41 2.24 23.71
CA ASP A 105 9.65 2.15 24.47
C ASP A 105 10.18 0.73 24.43
N ILE A 106 11.38 0.63 23.88
CA ILE A 106 12.19 -0.58 23.92
C ILE A 106 13.24 -0.33 25.02
N ASN A 107 12.76 -0.28 26.27
CA ASN A 107 13.56 0.08 27.46
C ASN A 107 14.52 -1.02 27.93
N GLU A 108 15.53 -0.54 28.68
CA GLU A 108 16.83 -1.12 29.03
C GLU A 108 16.88 -2.16 30.16
N ASP A 109 15.81 -2.41 30.91
CA ASP A 109 15.88 -3.33 32.07
C ASP A 109 16.27 -4.76 31.66
N GLU A 110 16.11 -5.08 30.37
CA GLU A 110 16.56 -6.31 29.76
C GLU A 110 17.88 -6.03 29.02
N GLU A 111 19.02 -6.43 29.61
CA GLU A 111 20.37 -6.35 28.98
C GLU A 111 20.40 -6.92 27.55
N ILE A 112 19.41 -7.76 27.22
CA ILE A 112 19.24 -8.47 25.95
C ILE A 112 17.76 -8.41 25.57
N VAL A 113 17.42 -7.59 24.57
CA VAL A 113 16.10 -7.65 23.92
C VAL A 113 16.04 -8.92 23.07
N THR A 114 15.10 -9.81 23.38
CA THR A 114 14.84 -11.04 22.61
C THR A 114 13.74 -10.80 21.55
N PRO A 115 13.61 -11.69 20.55
CA PRO A 115 12.52 -11.61 19.57
C PRO A 115 11.12 -11.55 20.21
N GLU A 116 10.88 -12.28 21.30
CA GLU A 116 9.57 -12.31 21.99
C GLU A 116 9.22 -10.97 22.64
N ILE A 117 10.23 -10.29 23.18
CA ILE A 117 10.06 -8.95 23.75
C ILE A 117 9.72 -7.97 22.64
N LEU A 118 10.48 -7.98 21.53
CA LEU A 118 10.20 -7.14 20.37
C LEU A 118 8.78 -7.39 19.84
N GLU A 119 8.38 -8.66 19.69
CA GLU A 119 7.03 -9.04 19.28
C GLU A 119 5.97 -8.44 20.21
N SER A 120 6.15 -8.59 21.54
CA SER A 120 5.22 -8.02 22.51
C SER A 120 5.15 -6.49 22.42
N ARG A 121 6.26 -5.81 22.17
CA ARG A 121 6.30 -4.34 22.05
C ARG A 121 5.56 -3.86 20.81
N ILE A 122 5.79 -4.48 19.65
CA ILE A 122 5.06 -4.17 18.42
C ILE A 122 3.56 -4.44 18.58
N LYS A 123 3.21 -5.58 19.19
CA LYS A 123 1.82 -5.92 19.51
C LYS A 123 1.13 -4.87 20.39
N ASN A 124 1.84 -4.30 21.35
CA ASN A 124 1.30 -3.25 22.22
C ASN A 124 0.95 -1.97 21.46
N VAL A 125 1.75 -1.59 20.45
CA VAL A 125 1.43 -0.44 19.57
C VAL A 125 0.08 -0.68 18.87
N PHE A 126 -0.13 -1.87 18.32
CA PHE A 126 -1.37 -2.19 17.63
C PHE A 126 -2.56 -2.40 18.58
N ALA A 127 -2.33 -2.85 19.81
CA ALA A 127 -3.35 -2.85 20.85
C ALA A 127 -3.81 -1.43 21.19
N MET A 128 -2.88 -0.47 21.23
CA MET A 128 -3.20 0.95 21.40
C MET A 128 -4.02 1.51 20.23
N PHE A 129 -3.80 1.07 18.99
CA PHE A 129 -4.64 1.48 17.85
C PHE A 129 -6.09 1.01 17.99
N ASN A 130 -6.30 -0.22 18.50
CA ASN A 130 -7.64 -0.70 18.82
C ASN A 130 -8.32 0.12 19.92
N LEU A 131 -7.56 0.54 20.94
CA LEU A 131 -8.08 1.44 21.97
C LEU A 131 -8.43 2.81 21.38
N ALA A 132 -7.56 3.37 20.54
CA ALA A 132 -7.76 4.64 19.86
C ALA A 132 -9.06 4.62 19.04
N TYR A 133 -9.28 3.56 18.27
CA TYR A 133 -10.53 3.34 17.54
C TYR A 133 -11.75 3.32 18.48
N GLY A 134 -11.64 2.60 19.61
CA GLY A 134 -12.70 2.52 20.63
C GLY A 134 -13.09 3.86 21.26
N ILE A 135 -12.20 4.85 21.27
CA ILE A 135 -12.47 6.21 21.75
C ILE A 135 -12.75 7.23 20.62
N GLY A 136 -12.90 6.76 19.38
CA GLY A 136 -13.27 7.58 18.23
C GLY A 136 -12.09 8.23 17.49
N ILE A 137 -10.87 7.70 17.64
CA ILE A 137 -9.70 8.09 16.85
C ILE A 137 -9.52 7.02 15.76
N ASP A 138 -9.96 7.34 14.55
CA ASP A 138 -9.79 6.47 13.39
C ASP A 138 -8.36 6.59 12.85
N ILE A 139 -7.65 5.47 12.85
CA ILE A 139 -6.32 5.31 12.24
C ILE A 139 -6.51 4.39 11.04
N GLU A 140 -6.40 4.93 9.84
CA GLU A 140 -6.52 4.19 8.58
C GLU A 140 -5.16 3.73 8.08
N SER A 141 -4.10 4.51 8.31
CA SER A 141 -2.75 4.14 7.86
C SER A 141 -1.67 4.47 8.88
N ALA A 142 -0.65 3.63 8.92
CA ALA A 142 0.54 3.86 9.74
C ALA A 142 1.83 3.72 8.93
N ALA A 143 2.83 4.55 9.23
CA ALA A 143 4.18 4.38 8.72
C ALA A 143 5.13 4.11 9.88
N MET A 144 6.11 3.22 9.69
CA MET A 144 7.09 2.87 10.70
C MET A 144 8.46 2.65 10.06
N PRO A 145 9.56 2.97 10.77
CA PRO A 145 10.87 2.47 10.39
C PRO A 145 10.93 0.95 10.62
N VAL A 146 12.01 0.30 10.19
CA VAL A 146 12.30 -1.08 10.61
C VAL A 146 12.69 -1.06 12.09
N ILE A 147 11.68 -1.17 12.96
CA ILE A 147 11.83 -1.20 14.41
C ILE A 147 12.54 -2.50 14.79
N GLY A 148 13.60 -2.39 15.59
CA GLY A 148 14.42 -3.51 16.06
C GLY A 148 15.75 -3.64 15.32
N SER A 149 15.95 -2.93 14.20
CA SER A 149 17.16 -3.01 13.37
C SER A 149 18.47 -2.64 14.09
N CYS A 150 18.41 -1.94 15.22
CA CYS A 150 19.58 -1.62 16.05
C CYS A 150 19.85 -2.63 17.18
N LEU A 151 19.02 -3.67 17.31
CA LEU A 151 19.14 -4.70 18.34
C LEU A 151 20.12 -5.78 17.86
N LYS A 152 21.18 -6.01 18.64
CA LYS A 152 22.24 -6.96 18.26
C LYS A 152 21.82 -8.44 18.36
N ASN A 153 20.80 -8.73 19.16
CA ASN A 153 20.39 -10.09 19.51
C ASN A 153 19.15 -10.56 18.76
N VAL A 154 18.62 -9.75 17.85
CA VAL A 154 17.48 -10.09 17.01
C VAL A 154 17.97 -10.01 15.56
N SER A 155 17.86 -11.13 14.84
CA SER A 155 18.26 -11.14 13.43
C SER A 155 17.29 -10.31 12.58
N ASN A 156 17.78 -9.83 11.43
CA ASN A 156 16.93 -9.16 10.44
C ASN A 156 15.73 -10.03 10.05
N ASP A 157 15.94 -11.33 9.83
CA ASP A 157 14.89 -12.30 9.54
C ASP A 157 13.79 -12.32 10.61
N GLU A 158 14.18 -12.35 11.88
CA GLU A 158 13.22 -12.34 13.00
C GLU A 158 12.48 -11.00 13.10
N ILE A 159 13.18 -9.88 12.91
CA ILE A 159 12.56 -8.55 12.89
C ILE A 159 11.49 -8.48 11.82
N LEU A 160 11.81 -8.86 10.58
CA LEU A 160 10.84 -8.80 9.49
C LEU A 160 9.64 -9.72 9.75
N ARG A 161 9.89 -10.96 10.19
CA ARG A 161 8.83 -11.90 10.54
C ARG A 161 7.87 -11.30 11.57
N ILE A 162 8.41 -10.72 12.65
CA ILE A 162 7.62 -10.07 13.69
C ILE A 162 6.82 -8.89 13.12
N LEU A 163 7.45 -8.02 12.33
CA LEU A 163 6.78 -6.85 11.75
C LEU A 163 5.64 -7.27 10.82
N VAL A 164 5.84 -8.27 9.95
CA VAL A 164 4.82 -8.79 9.03
C VAL A 164 3.67 -9.43 9.81
N GLU A 165 3.96 -10.38 10.70
CA GLU A 165 2.95 -11.12 11.47
C GLU A 165 2.11 -10.18 12.36
N GLN A 166 2.76 -9.27 13.09
CA GLN A 166 2.04 -8.36 13.99
C GLN A 166 1.25 -7.31 13.19
N SER A 167 1.76 -6.84 12.05
CA SER A 167 1.00 -5.95 11.15
C SER A 167 -0.25 -6.62 10.60
N ARG A 168 -0.14 -7.88 10.17
CA ARG A 168 -1.29 -8.67 9.69
C ARG A 168 -2.33 -8.86 10.79
N ASN A 169 -1.89 -9.33 11.95
CA ASN A 169 -2.72 -9.50 13.14
C ASN A 169 -3.43 -8.20 13.57
N ALA A 170 -2.77 -7.05 13.41
CA ALA A 170 -3.34 -5.75 13.71
C ALA A 170 -4.45 -5.38 12.73
N MET A 171 -4.21 -5.51 11.43
CA MET A 171 -5.19 -5.19 10.37
C MET A 171 -6.39 -6.15 10.34
N GLU A 172 -6.22 -7.39 10.81
CA GLU A 172 -7.33 -8.33 11.02
C GLU A 172 -8.26 -7.92 12.17
N LYS A 173 -7.73 -7.25 13.20
CA LYS A 173 -8.46 -6.92 14.44
C LYS A 173 -8.94 -5.47 14.50
N THR A 174 -8.20 -4.56 13.88
CA THR A 174 -8.48 -3.12 13.86
C THR A 174 -9.21 -2.77 12.56
N TYR A 175 -10.53 -2.60 12.62
CA TYR A 175 -11.37 -2.38 11.43
C TYR A 175 -10.92 -1.17 10.59
N SER A 176 -10.55 -0.06 11.26
CA SER A 176 -10.16 1.17 10.57
C SER A 176 -8.82 1.05 9.84
N LEU A 177 -7.88 0.24 10.35
CA LEU A 177 -6.51 0.20 9.84
C LEU A 177 -6.45 -0.51 8.49
N GLU A 178 -6.29 0.24 7.40
CA GLU A 178 -6.23 -0.23 6.01
C GLU A 178 -4.81 -0.64 5.58
N GLY A 179 -3.78 0.04 6.08
CA GLY A 179 -2.43 -0.34 5.69
C GLY A 179 -1.29 0.20 6.53
N ILE A 180 -0.14 -0.46 6.37
CA ILE A 180 1.10 -0.17 7.07
C ILE A 180 2.23 -0.01 6.05
N TYR A 181 3.04 1.04 6.22
CA TYR A 181 4.27 1.28 5.48
C TYR A 181 5.47 1.00 6.39
N ILE A 182 6.34 0.06 6.00
CA ILE A 182 7.65 -0.18 6.59
C ILE A 182 8.69 0.53 5.72
N VAL A 183 9.49 1.41 6.32
CA VAL A 183 10.43 2.27 5.60
C VAL A 183 11.83 2.12 6.20
N ASP A 184 12.86 1.99 5.37
CA ASP A 184 14.26 2.10 5.82
C ASP A 184 15.08 2.85 4.76
N ASN A 185 16.13 3.52 5.20
CA ASN A 185 17.01 4.31 4.33
C ASN A 185 18.31 3.55 3.98
N ASP A 186 18.47 2.31 4.44
CA ASP A 186 19.53 1.41 4.06
C ASP A 186 19.08 0.48 2.94
N ARG A 187 19.55 0.74 1.71
CA ARG A 187 19.15 -0.02 0.52
C ARG A 187 19.45 -1.51 0.64
N GLU A 188 20.63 -1.88 1.16
CA GLU A 188 21.02 -3.29 1.24
C GLU A 188 20.10 -4.04 2.19
N LYS A 189 19.78 -3.43 3.33
CA LYS A 189 18.85 -3.98 4.31
C LYS A 189 17.43 -4.12 3.75
N VAL A 190 16.92 -3.11 3.03
CA VAL A 190 15.56 -3.22 2.45
C VAL A 190 15.52 -4.29 1.36
N MET A 191 16.59 -4.50 0.60
CA MET A 191 16.64 -5.57 -0.39
C MET A 191 16.67 -6.96 0.26
N ASP A 192 17.37 -7.12 1.38
CA ASP A 192 17.34 -8.34 2.18
C ASP A 192 15.92 -8.63 2.70
N PHE A 193 15.24 -7.59 3.20
CA PHE A 193 13.84 -7.69 3.61
C PHE A 193 12.89 -7.98 2.46
N ASP A 194 13.13 -7.43 1.26
CA ASP A 194 12.32 -7.74 0.08
C ASP A 194 12.37 -9.25 -0.25
N CYS A 195 13.58 -9.81 -0.33
CA CYS A 195 13.79 -11.25 -0.53
C CYS A 195 13.06 -12.06 0.55
N LYS A 196 13.25 -11.68 1.83
CA LYS A 196 12.68 -12.43 2.94
C LYS A 196 11.16 -12.32 3.03
N MET A 197 10.59 -11.17 2.68
CA MET A 197 9.15 -10.98 2.59
C MET A 197 8.57 -11.88 1.50
N ASN A 198 9.25 -12.04 0.36
CA ASN A 198 8.82 -12.96 -0.68
C ASN A 198 8.88 -14.43 -0.24
N GLU A 199 9.90 -14.84 0.53
CA GLU A 199 9.97 -16.17 1.14
C GLU A 199 8.82 -16.42 2.11
N LEU A 200 8.56 -15.46 3.03
CA LEU A 200 7.48 -15.57 4.02
C LEU A 200 6.10 -15.69 3.38
N LEU A 201 5.91 -15.07 2.22
CA LEU A 201 4.66 -15.06 1.46
C LEU A 201 4.59 -16.18 0.40
N ASN A 202 5.53 -17.14 0.43
CA ASN A 202 5.62 -18.27 -0.50
C ASN A 202 5.57 -17.87 -1.99
N ARG A 203 6.19 -16.74 -2.35
CA ARG A 203 6.18 -16.25 -3.74
C ARG A 203 7.20 -16.99 -4.59
N SER A 204 6.76 -17.44 -5.76
CA SER A 204 7.62 -18.15 -6.71
C SER A 204 8.63 -17.21 -7.39
N ASP A 205 9.67 -17.78 -8.01
CA ASP A 205 10.58 -17.03 -8.87
C ASP A 205 9.87 -16.33 -10.03
N ILE A 206 8.74 -16.88 -10.49
CA ILE A 206 7.97 -16.30 -11.59
C ILE A 206 7.22 -15.06 -11.13
N ASP A 207 6.68 -15.06 -9.91
CA ASP A 207 6.05 -13.90 -9.29
C ASP A 207 7.01 -12.72 -9.20
N GLN A 208 8.29 -13.01 -8.99
CA GLN A 208 9.35 -12.02 -8.82
C GLN A 208 9.98 -11.57 -10.14
N LYS A 209 9.69 -12.23 -11.27
CA LYS A 209 10.23 -11.81 -12.58
C LYS A 209 9.67 -10.46 -12.99
N ASN A 210 10.56 -9.57 -13.41
CA ASN A 210 10.18 -8.30 -14.04
C ASN A 210 9.31 -8.59 -15.29
N VAL A 211 8.20 -7.87 -15.42
CA VAL A 211 7.29 -7.95 -16.55
C VAL A 211 7.89 -7.28 -17.78
N PHE A 212 8.66 -6.20 -17.58
CA PHE A 212 9.33 -5.47 -18.66
C PHE A 212 10.51 -6.23 -19.29
N SER A 213 10.91 -7.37 -18.74
CA SER A 213 11.91 -8.22 -19.41
C SER A 213 11.34 -8.94 -20.65
N ASP A 214 10.00 -8.96 -20.79
CA ASP A 214 9.30 -9.49 -21.95
C ASP A 214 8.93 -8.32 -22.89
N GLU A 215 9.49 -8.33 -24.10
CA GLU A 215 9.34 -7.24 -25.08
C GLU A 215 7.88 -7.00 -25.46
N SER A 216 7.07 -8.05 -25.62
CA SER A 216 5.68 -7.89 -25.98
C SER A 216 4.85 -7.37 -24.80
N CYS A 217 5.17 -7.77 -23.57
CA CYS A 217 4.52 -7.17 -22.39
C CYS A 217 4.91 -5.69 -22.22
N ASP A 218 6.17 -5.34 -22.46
CA ASP A 218 6.64 -3.95 -22.41
C ASP A 218 5.87 -3.06 -23.40
N GLU A 219 5.78 -3.48 -24.67
CA GLU A 219 5.05 -2.74 -25.69
C GLU A 219 3.60 -2.49 -25.31
N ILE A 220 2.90 -3.52 -24.80
CA ILE A 220 1.50 -3.39 -24.40
C ILE A 220 1.33 -2.48 -23.18
N LEU A 221 2.22 -2.58 -22.18
CA LEU A 221 2.17 -1.69 -20.99
C LEU A 221 2.45 -0.23 -21.37
N CYS A 222 3.39 0.02 -22.29
CA CYS A 222 3.63 1.36 -22.83
C CYS A 222 2.42 1.93 -23.57
N ASP A 223 1.74 1.10 -24.36
CA ASP A 223 0.53 1.49 -25.08
C ASP A 223 -0.64 1.77 -24.11
N ILE A 224 -0.86 0.90 -23.13
CA ILE A 224 -1.81 1.13 -22.03
C ILE A 224 -1.54 2.49 -21.38
N TRP A 225 -0.30 2.74 -20.95
CA TRP A 225 0.05 3.99 -20.31
C TRP A 225 -0.17 5.20 -21.23
N SER A 226 0.23 5.09 -22.49
CA SER A 226 0.05 6.16 -23.49
C SER A 226 -1.43 6.52 -23.67
N LYS A 227 -2.31 5.52 -23.72
CA LYS A 227 -3.76 5.70 -23.81
C LYS A 227 -4.31 6.42 -22.57
N ILE A 228 -3.95 5.95 -21.38
CA ILE A 228 -4.34 6.55 -20.10
C ILE A 228 -3.86 8.01 -20.01
N LYS A 229 -2.57 8.27 -20.27
CA LYS A 229 -1.95 9.61 -20.24
C LYS A 229 -2.61 10.58 -21.20
N SER A 230 -2.92 10.11 -22.41
CA SER A 230 -3.60 10.94 -23.42
C SER A 230 -4.99 11.40 -22.97
N TYR A 231 -5.62 10.62 -22.07
CA TYR A 231 -6.93 10.92 -21.52
C TYR A 231 -6.85 11.82 -20.28
N THR A 232 -5.99 11.49 -19.31
CA THR A 232 -5.83 12.26 -18.06
C THR A 232 -5.32 13.68 -18.34
N GLY A 233 -4.42 13.85 -19.31
CA GLY A 233 -3.93 15.18 -19.74
C GLY A 233 -4.98 16.08 -20.40
N LYS A 234 -6.14 15.54 -20.80
CA LYS A 234 -7.25 16.30 -21.44
C LYS A 234 -8.43 16.58 -20.51
N SER A 235 -8.48 15.97 -19.34
CA SER A 235 -9.54 16.21 -18.34
C SER A 235 -9.09 17.31 -17.38
N SER A 236 -9.63 18.52 -17.54
CA SER A 236 -9.48 19.58 -16.55
C SER A 236 -10.00 19.11 -15.18
N ARG A 237 -9.08 18.89 -14.24
CA ARG A 237 -9.27 18.76 -12.77
C ARG A 237 -10.73 18.69 -12.30
N GLN A 238 -11.42 17.61 -12.61
CA GLN A 238 -12.68 17.32 -11.94
C GLN A 238 -12.27 16.64 -10.64
N LYS A 239 -12.57 17.28 -9.50
CA LYS A 239 -12.24 16.82 -8.15
C LYS A 239 -12.77 15.41 -7.96
N TYR A 240 -11.95 14.40 -8.21
CA TYR A 240 -12.18 13.06 -7.69
C TYR A 240 -12.14 13.19 -6.17
N ARG A 241 -13.28 12.89 -5.54
CA ARG A 241 -13.41 12.92 -4.09
C ARG A 241 -12.53 11.80 -3.52
N LYS A 242 -11.48 12.18 -2.78
CA LYS A 242 -10.90 11.50 -1.60
C LYS A 242 -11.36 10.05 -1.37
N THR A 243 -10.97 9.15 -2.25
CA THR A 243 -10.78 7.73 -1.96
C THR A 243 -9.44 7.43 -2.59
N GLY A 244 -8.48 6.82 -1.87
CA GLY A 244 -7.12 6.54 -2.36
C GLY A 244 -7.08 5.65 -3.60
N ARG A 245 -7.48 6.23 -4.75
CA ARG A 245 -7.66 5.58 -6.06
C ARG A 245 -7.06 6.41 -7.20
N ASP A 246 -6.72 7.68 -6.95
CA ASP A 246 -5.93 8.49 -7.89
C ASP A 246 -4.46 8.03 -7.89
N ASP A 247 -4.05 7.29 -6.85
CA ASP A 247 -2.71 6.70 -6.69
C ASP A 247 -2.41 5.62 -7.74
N VAL A 248 -3.41 4.88 -8.24
CA VAL A 248 -3.19 3.77 -9.18
C VAL A 248 -2.61 4.22 -10.52
N ILE A 249 -3.02 5.41 -10.99
CA ILE A 249 -2.54 5.97 -12.25
C ILE A 249 -1.10 6.48 -12.09
N GLU A 250 -0.82 7.14 -10.96
CA GLU A 250 0.53 7.59 -10.60
C GLU A 250 1.47 6.39 -10.36
N GLU A 251 0.98 5.33 -9.71
CA GLU A 251 1.71 4.08 -9.51
C GLU A 251 2.04 3.45 -10.87
N LEU A 252 1.07 3.33 -11.78
CA LEU A 252 1.31 2.83 -13.14
C LEU A 252 2.33 3.67 -13.92
N GLU A 253 2.22 5.02 -13.88
CA GLU A 253 3.21 5.92 -14.49
C GLU A 253 4.60 5.61 -13.97
N MET A 254 4.75 5.55 -12.64
CA MET A 254 6.02 5.29 -11.98
C MET A 254 6.62 3.96 -12.42
N ARG A 255 5.82 2.87 -12.48
CA ARG A 255 6.32 1.55 -12.89
C ARG A 255 6.73 1.50 -14.36
N VAL A 256 5.98 2.17 -15.24
CA VAL A 256 6.29 2.24 -16.67
C VAL A 256 7.54 3.09 -16.92
N GLU A 257 7.71 4.20 -16.20
CA GLU A 257 8.90 5.04 -16.29
C GLU A 257 10.15 4.36 -15.71
N SER A 258 10.02 3.66 -14.57
CA SER A 258 11.14 2.96 -13.93
C SER A 258 11.55 1.67 -14.64
N ARG A 259 10.64 1.07 -15.44
CA ARG A 259 10.79 -0.29 -16.00
C ARG A 259 10.92 -1.37 -14.93
N GLU A 260 10.37 -1.13 -13.74
CA GLU A 260 10.40 -2.07 -12.61
C GLU A 260 8.97 -2.43 -12.20
N LEU A 261 8.53 -3.63 -12.60
CA LEU A 261 7.24 -4.20 -12.22
C LEU A 261 7.33 -5.71 -12.16
N ARG A 262 7.17 -6.30 -10.99
CA ARG A 262 7.14 -7.77 -10.83
C ARG A 262 5.76 -8.32 -11.18
N GLN A 263 5.68 -9.60 -11.51
CA GLN A 263 4.44 -10.25 -11.93
C GLN A 263 3.32 -10.12 -10.87
N PHE A 264 3.61 -10.38 -9.59
CA PHE A 264 2.59 -10.24 -8.54
C PHE A 264 2.11 -8.79 -8.38
N GLU A 265 3.01 -7.82 -8.57
CA GLU A 265 2.68 -6.40 -8.50
C GLU A 265 1.81 -5.98 -9.67
N LEU A 266 2.05 -6.54 -10.86
CA LEU A 266 1.17 -6.37 -12.01
C LEU A 266 -0.25 -6.90 -11.69
N CYS A 267 -0.38 -8.07 -11.08
CA CYS A 267 -1.68 -8.63 -10.70
C CYS A 267 -2.45 -7.68 -9.75
N VAL A 268 -1.77 -7.14 -8.72
CA VAL A 268 -2.32 -6.16 -7.78
C VAL A 268 -2.71 -4.86 -8.51
N LEU A 269 -1.79 -4.29 -9.29
CA LEU A 269 -2.01 -3.04 -10.01
C LEU A 269 -3.15 -3.15 -11.03
N ALA A 270 -3.23 -4.28 -11.74
CA ALA A 270 -4.30 -4.58 -12.69
C ALA A 270 -5.68 -4.61 -12.02
N ARG A 271 -5.76 -5.22 -10.82
CA ARG A 271 -7.00 -5.22 -10.04
C ARG A 271 -7.41 -3.81 -9.62
N LYS A 272 -6.48 -3.03 -9.06
CA LYS A 272 -6.75 -1.63 -8.68
C LYS A 272 -7.22 -0.80 -9.88
N LEU A 273 -6.54 -0.95 -11.03
CA LEU A 273 -6.88 -0.25 -12.25
C LEU A 273 -8.27 -0.64 -12.74
N LEU A 274 -8.63 -1.92 -12.67
CA LEU A 274 -9.98 -2.39 -12.98
C LEU A 274 -11.02 -1.76 -12.05
N GLU A 275 -10.77 -1.71 -10.75
CA GLU A 275 -11.69 -1.08 -9.79
C GLU A 275 -11.87 0.41 -10.05
N TYR A 276 -10.79 1.11 -10.38
CA TYR A 276 -10.80 2.51 -10.80
C TYR A 276 -11.66 2.70 -12.06
N ILE A 277 -11.42 1.91 -13.11
CA ILE A 277 -12.16 1.99 -14.38
C ILE A 277 -13.66 1.70 -14.17
N ILE A 278 -14.01 0.66 -13.42
CA ILE A 278 -15.41 0.34 -13.15
C ILE A 278 -16.10 1.50 -12.41
N TYR A 279 -15.41 2.08 -11.42
CA TYR A 279 -15.96 3.21 -10.69
C TYR A 279 -16.15 4.45 -11.58
N ASP A 280 -15.19 4.73 -12.45
CA ASP A 280 -15.27 5.87 -13.36
C ASP A 280 -16.32 5.71 -14.48
N VAL A 281 -16.62 4.46 -14.87
CA VAL A 281 -17.68 4.14 -15.84
C VAL A 281 -19.07 4.07 -15.19
N ALA A 282 -19.21 3.42 -14.05
CA ALA A 282 -20.52 3.18 -13.41
C ALA A 282 -20.92 4.22 -12.35
N GLY A 283 -19.97 5.02 -11.86
CA GLY A 283 -20.15 5.95 -10.74
C GLY A 283 -20.52 5.27 -9.41
N GLU A 284 -21.12 6.04 -8.51
CA GLU A 284 -21.56 5.57 -7.19
C GLU A 284 -22.62 4.44 -7.24
N LYS A 285 -23.27 4.21 -8.39
CA LYS A 285 -24.25 3.11 -8.57
C LYS A 285 -23.64 1.72 -8.46
N ALA A 286 -22.31 1.61 -8.55
CA ALA A 286 -21.55 0.39 -8.25
C ALA A 286 -21.14 0.26 -6.77
N GLY A 287 -21.46 1.25 -5.92
CA GLY A 287 -21.02 1.32 -4.52
C GLY A 287 -21.51 0.16 -3.65
N GLY A 288 -20.67 -0.28 -2.71
CA GLY A 288 -20.98 -1.32 -1.71
C GLY A 288 -20.98 -2.77 -2.22
N ARG A 289 -20.61 -3.01 -3.48
CA ARG A 289 -20.53 -4.34 -4.09
C ARG A 289 -19.09 -4.86 -4.13
N ASN A 290 -18.89 -6.18 -3.99
CA ASN A 290 -17.58 -6.78 -4.25
C ASN A 290 -17.25 -6.72 -5.76
N LEU A 291 -15.98 -6.88 -6.15
CA LEU A 291 -15.55 -6.71 -7.54
C LEU A 291 -16.33 -7.58 -8.54
N PHE A 292 -16.62 -8.84 -8.17
CA PHE A 292 -17.46 -9.72 -8.99
C PHE A 292 -18.85 -9.09 -9.24
N GLN A 293 -19.52 -8.64 -8.18
CA GLN A 293 -20.83 -7.99 -8.27
C GLN A 293 -20.78 -6.67 -9.05
N LYS A 294 -19.68 -5.91 -8.98
CA LYS A 294 -19.47 -4.71 -9.80
C LYS A 294 -19.39 -5.05 -11.29
N ILE A 295 -18.62 -6.07 -11.67
CA ILE A 295 -18.52 -6.55 -13.08
C ILE A 295 -19.88 -7.05 -13.58
N GLU A 296 -20.58 -7.83 -12.75
CA GLU A 296 -21.90 -8.36 -13.09
C GLU A 296 -22.96 -7.27 -13.27
N TYR A 297 -22.83 -6.17 -12.52
CA TYR A 297 -23.69 -5.00 -12.72
C TYR A 297 -23.47 -4.35 -14.09
N LEU A 298 -22.21 -4.12 -14.50
CA LEU A 298 -21.90 -3.55 -15.81
C LEU A 298 -22.52 -4.37 -16.94
N ARG A 299 -22.44 -5.70 -16.82
CA ARG A 299 -23.06 -6.63 -17.79
C ARG A 299 -24.58 -6.52 -17.81
N LYS A 300 -25.22 -6.56 -16.63
CA LYS A 300 -26.70 -6.56 -16.53
C LYS A 300 -27.33 -5.22 -16.90
N ALA A 301 -26.60 -4.12 -16.68
CA ALA A 301 -27.02 -2.78 -17.04
C ALA A 301 -26.71 -2.43 -18.51
N ASP A 302 -26.17 -3.39 -19.28
CA ASP A 302 -25.73 -3.21 -20.68
C ASP A 302 -24.75 -2.03 -20.86
N ILE A 303 -23.95 -1.78 -19.82
CA ILE A 303 -22.89 -0.76 -19.86
C ILE A 303 -21.65 -1.36 -20.54
N ALA A 304 -21.31 -2.60 -20.21
CA ALA A 304 -20.19 -3.32 -20.80
C ALA A 304 -20.66 -4.62 -21.47
N SER A 305 -20.13 -4.90 -22.67
CA SER A 305 -20.44 -6.14 -23.38
C SER A 305 -19.94 -7.38 -22.63
N GLN A 306 -20.55 -8.54 -22.93
CA GLN A 306 -20.13 -9.82 -22.35
C GLN A 306 -18.63 -10.08 -22.53
N ARG A 307 -18.07 -9.74 -23.70
CA ARG A 307 -16.65 -9.90 -24.01
C ARG A 307 -15.77 -9.07 -23.08
N ILE A 308 -16.10 -7.79 -22.87
CA ILE A 308 -15.36 -6.93 -21.95
C ILE A 308 -15.46 -7.44 -20.52
N THR A 309 -16.65 -7.85 -20.08
CA THR A 309 -16.81 -8.40 -18.72
C THR A 309 -16.05 -9.71 -18.50
N SER A 310 -15.83 -10.52 -19.54
CA SER A 310 -14.94 -11.69 -19.47
C SER A 310 -13.49 -11.30 -19.21
N TYR A 311 -12.96 -10.27 -19.88
CA TYR A 311 -11.61 -9.75 -19.61
C TYR A 311 -11.49 -9.23 -18.18
N MET A 312 -12.51 -8.53 -17.68
CA MET A 312 -12.54 -8.06 -16.28
C MET A 312 -12.50 -9.23 -15.29
N HIS A 313 -13.19 -10.34 -15.58
CA HIS A 313 -13.14 -11.54 -14.73
C HIS A 313 -11.77 -12.22 -14.75
N VAL A 314 -11.05 -12.22 -15.87
CA VAL A 314 -9.67 -12.70 -15.94
C VAL A 314 -8.77 -11.87 -15.03
N VAL A 315 -8.78 -10.54 -15.19
CA VAL A 315 -8.02 -9.62 -14.32
C VAL A 315 -8.37 -9.80 -12.85
N ARG A 316 -9.67 -9.96 -12.52
CA ARG A 316 -10.11 -10.24 -11.15
C ARG A 316 -9.50 -11.52 -10.59
N THR A 317 -9.45 -12.58 -11.37
CA THR A 317 -8.92 -13.89 -10.95
C THR A 317 -7.42 -13.81 -10.68
N PHE A 318 -6.63 -13.25 -11.60
CA PHE A 318 -5.20 -13.01 -11.40
C PHE A 318 -4.93 -12.08 -10.21
N GLY A 319 -5.68 -10.98 -10.11
CA GLY A 319 -5.58 -10.07 -8.97
C GLY A 319 -5.94 -10.71 -7.65
N ASN A 320 -6.91 -11.64 -7.61
CA ASN A 320 -7.20 -12.42 -6.41
C ASN A 320 -6.02 -13.36 -6.06
N ALA A 321 -5.45 -14.06 -7.06
CA ALA A 321 -4.32 -14.96 -6.83
C ALA A 321 -3.10 -14.20 -6.27
N GLY A 322 -2.78 -13.04 -6.84
CA GLY A 322 -1.68 -12.19 -6.34
C GLY A 322 -1.90 -11.60 -4.94
N VAL A 323 -3.14 -11.52 -4.47
CA VAL A 323 -3.54 -11.00 -3.14
C VAL A 323 -3.71 -12.14 -2.11
N HIS A 324 -4.00 -13.37 -2.55
CA HIS A 324 -4.34 -14.50 -1.67
C HIS A 324 -3.32 -15.66 -1.71
N ALA A 325 -2.06 -15.40 -2.07
CA ALA A 325 -1.00 -16.41 -2.07
C ALA A 325 -0.74 -17.08 -0.69
N ASP A 326 -1.37 -16.58 0.38
CA ASP A 326 -1.23 -16.99 1.78
C ASP A 326 -2.34 -17.95 2.28
N ASP A 327 -3.41 -18.18 1.52
CA ASP A 327 -4.48 -19.08 1.96
C ASP A 327 -4.06 -20.55 1.72
N GLU A 328 -3.90 -21.34 2.79
CA GLU A 328 -3.74 -22.81 2.72
C GLU A 328 -4.83 -23.52 1.88
N LEU A 329 -5.93 -22.80 1.57
CA LEU A 329 -7.05 -23.25 0.74
C LEU A 329 -6.90 -22.93 -0.76
N SER A 330 -5.87 -22.22 -1.20
CA SER A 330 -5.56 -22.12 -2.63
C SER A 330 -4.83 -23.39 -3.09
N GLU A 331 -5.51 -24.53 -3.08
CA GLU A 331 -5.07 -25.81 -3.70
C GLU A 331 -4.79 -25.68 -5.22
N ILE A 332 -4.98 -24.49 -5.79
CA ILE A 332 -4.64 -24.16 -7.15
C ILE A 332 -3.51 -23.14 -7.11
N SER A 333 -2.28 -23.60 -6.85
CA SER A 333 -1.12 -22.90 -7.40
C SER A 333 -1.25 -23.03 -8.91
N VAL A 334 -1.84 -22.03 -9.57
CA VAL A 334 -1.64 -21.90 -11.01
C VAL A 334 -0.15 -21.64 -11.13
N ASP A 335 0.61 -22.59 -11.67
CA ASP A 335 1.97 -22.34 -12.15
C ASP A 335 1.85 -21.24 -13.20
N GLU A 336 1.83 -19.97 -12.76
CA GLU A 336 1.68 -18.82 -13.64
C GLU A 336 2.86 -18.86 -14.61
N ASN A 337 2.55 -19.05 -15.88
CA ASN A 337 3.52 -19.14 -16.96
C ASN A 337 3.63 -17.75 -17.61
N HIS A 338 4.72 -17.47 -18.33
CA HIS A 338 4.84 -16.32 -19.25
C HIS A 338 3.61 -16.12 -20.15
N ILE A 339 2.91 -17.19 -20.53
CA ILE A 339 1.64 -17.14 -21.28
C ILE A 339 0.53 -16.44 -20.47
N ASP A 340 0.43 -16.74 -19.17
CA ASP A 340 -0.59 -16.16 -18.29
C ASP A 340 -0.35 -14.66 -18.09
N ARG A 341 0.91 -14.25 -17.98
CA ARG A 341 1.34 -12.85 -18.00
C ARG A 341 0.85 -12.13 -19.26
N HIS A 342 1.09 -12.69 -20.45
CA HIS A 342 0.62 -12.08 -21.70
C HIS A 342 -0.90 -11.95 -21.73
N ILE A 343 -1.63 -13.01 -21.33
CA ILE A 343 -3.09 -13.00 -21.26
C ILE A 343 -3.56 -11.87 -20.33
N LEU A 344 -2.94 -11.71 -19.16
CA LEU A 344 -3.26 -10.65 -18.22
C LEU A 344 -3.07 -9.27 -18.82
N VAL A 345 -1.89 -8.99 -19.39
CA VAL A 345 -1.57 -7.67 -19.97
C VAL A 345 -2.48 -7.33 -21.15
N GLU A 346 -2.78 -8.30 -22.03
CA GLU A 346 -3.75 -8.14 -23.12
C GLU A 346 -5.17 -7.85 -22.59
N CYS A 347 -5.62 -8.56 -21.55
CA CYS A 347 -6.92 -8.30 -20.94
C CYS A 347 -7.00 -6.88 -20.38
N ILE A 348 -5.93 -6.39 -19.72
CA ILE A 348 -5.85 -5.01 -19.24
C ILE A 348 -5.96 -4.03 -20.41
N GLN A 349 -5.23 -4.25 -21.51
CA GLN A 349 -5.28 -3.40 -22.69
C GLN A 349 -6.70 -3.29 -23.24
N ARG A 350 -7.42 -4.41 -23.38
CA ARG A 350 -8.81 -4.40 -23.87
C ARG A 350 -9.77 -3.67 -22.94
N ILE A 351 -9.56 -3.73 -21.63
CA ILE A 351 -10.37 -2.99 -20.65
C ILE A 351 -10.08 -1.48 -20.74
N VAL A 352 -8.81 -1.10 -20.92
CA VAL A 352 -8.41 0.31 -21.09
C VAL A 352 -8.92 0.88 -22.42
N ASP A 353 -8.87 0.11 -23.51
CA ASP A 353 -9.45 0.48 -24.80
C ASP A 353 -10.94 0.80 -24.66
N TYR A 354 -11.69 -0.12 -24.05
CA TYR A 354 -13.10 0.07 -23.73
C TYR A 354 -13.35 1.34 -22.89
N TRP A 355 -12.55 1.54 -21.84
CA TRP A 355 -12.68 2.72 -20.97
C TRP A 355 -12.48 4.04 -21.72
N VAL A 356 -11.45 4.11 -22.56
CA VAL A 356 -11.15 5.30 -23.37
C VAL A 356 -12.24 5.56 -24.42
N GLU A 357 -12.77 4.49 -25.04
CA GLU A 357 -13.88 4.58 -26.02
C GLU A 357 -15.18 5.10 -25.38
N GLU A 358 -15.60 4.53 -24.24
CA GLU A 358 -16.79 4.96 -23.50
C GLU A 358 -16.73 6.46 -23.16
N LYS A 359 -15.58 6.93 -22.68
CA LYS A 359 -15.39 8.35 -22.35
C LYS A 359 -15.40 9.26 -23.58
N TYR A 360 -14.90 8.78 -24.72
CA TYR A 360 -14.95 9.54 -25.96
C TYR A 360 -16.39 9.73 -26.46
N ILE A 361 -17.24 8.72 -26.29
CA ILE A 361 -18.68 8.78 -26.61
C ILE A 361 -19.39 9.79 -25.71
N ASP A 362 -19.17 9.73 -24.39
CA ASP A 362 -19.79 10.63 -23.41
C ASP A 362 -19.46 12.12 -23.68
N ARG A 363 -18.20 12.43 -24.02
CA ARG A 363 -17.79 13.80 -24.39
C ARG A 363 -18.46 14.32 -25.66
N LYS A 364 -18.66 13.46 -26.67
CA LYS A 364 -19.36 13.86 -27.91
C LYS A 364 -20.83 14.15 -27.64
N GLN A 365 -21.50 13.33 -26.84
CA GLN A 365 -22.88 13.58 -26.44
C GLN A 365 -23.01 14.87 -25.64
N THR A 366 -22.13 15.09 -24.66
CA THR A 366 -22.10 16.32 -23.86
C THR A 366 -21.86 17.57 -24.72
N LYS A 367 -20.89 17.53 -25.65
CA LYS A 367 -20.63 18.64 -26.57
C LYS A 367 -21.80 18.92 -27.51
N TRP A 368 -22.44 17.88 -28.05
CA TRP A 368 -23.62 18.03 -28.89
C TRP A 368 -24.80 18.66 -28.13
N ILE A 369 -25.00 18.33 -26.85
CA ILE A 369 -26.03 18.95 -26.01
C ILE A 369 -25.74 20.44 -25.76
N ILE A 370 -24.47 20.81 -25.55
CA ILE A 370 -24.06 22.21 -25.34
C ILE A 370 -24.15 23.03 -26.63
N ASP A 371 -23.78 22.44 -27.77
CA ASP A 371 -23.80 23.14 -29.06
C ASP A 371 -25.23 23.31 -29.63
N ASN A 372 -26.23 22.59 -29.09
CA ASN A 372 -27.61 22.56 -29.60
C ASN A 372 -28.70 22.96 -28.57
N ASN A 373 -28.33 23.45 -27.39
CA ASN A 373 -29.20 24.11 -26.41
C ASN A 373 -28.64 25.49 -26.06
#